data_AF-Q1AZ80-F1
#
_entry.id   AF-Q1AZ80-F1
#
_cell.length_a   1.000
_cell.length_b   1.000
_cell.length_c   1.000
_cell.angle_alpha   90.00
_cell.angle_beta   90.00
_cell.angle_gamma   90.00
#
_symmetry.space_group_name_H-M   'P 1'
#
loop_
_entity.id
_entity.type
_entity.pdbx_description
1 polymer ?
#
loop_
_entity_poly.entity_id
_entity_poly.type
_entity_poly.pdbx_seq_one_letter_code
_entity_poly.pdbx_strand_id
1 'polypeptide(L)'
;MIVGGPEGGAGLLAIVLDDGEAIPVFSSVEEAREFLESTGDFGRDWRPLEVSAGELAAMLEHQGEEVRYAALSPPPESWEGGMEVRVVERELLAALLRQQGEAGRREERRGGLLRRVLRRVSGG
;
A
#
# COMPACT_ATOMS: atom_id res chain seq x y z
N MET A 1 2.09 -4.20 2.91
CA MET A 1 0.81 -3.50 2.65
C MET A 1 0.16 -4.16 1.47
N ILE A 2 -1.16 -4.11 1.33
CA ILE A 2 -1.86 -4.82 0.26
C ILE A 2 -2.56 -3.81 -0.66
N VAL A 3 -2.52 -4.04 -1.96
CA VAL A 3 -3.23 -3.26 -3.00
C VAL A 3 -3.89 -4.21 -4.01
N GLY A 4 -4.77 -3.69 -4.87
CA GLY A 4 -5.24 -4.44 -6.04
C GLY A 4 -4.22 -4.38 -7.17
N GLY A 5 -3.69 -5.53 -7.60
CA GLY A 5 -2.81 -5.67 -8.77
C GLY A 5 -3.44 -6.52 -9.88
N PRO A 6 -3.18 -6.24 -11.17
CA PRO A 6 -3.78 -6.99 -12.28
C PRO A 6 -3.14 -8.37 -12.40
N GLU A 7 -3.91 -9.36 -12.84
CA GLU A 7 -3.39 -10.71 -13.07
C GLU A 7 -2.32 -10.68 -14.20
N GLY A 8 -1.05 -10.93 -13.84
CA GLY A 8 0.06 -11.03 -14.79
C GLY A 8 0.73 -9.72 -15.22
N GLY A 9 0.49 -8.59 -14.52
CA GLY A 9 1.06 -7.29 -14.90
C GLY A 9 1.48 -6.41 -13.72
N ALA A 10 1.97 -5.22 -14.05
CA ALA A 10 2.25 -4.14 -13.10
C ALA A 10 1.18 -3.05 -13.26
N GLY A 11 0.49 -2.73 -12.17
CA GLY A 11 -0.57 -1.72 -12.16
C GLY A 11 -1.23 -1.64 -10.77
N LEU A 12 -1.95 -0.56 -10.53
CA LEU A 12 -2.77 -0.37 -9.34
C LEU A 12 -4.23 -0.25 -9.75
N LEU A 13 -5.11 -0.91 -9.01
CA LEU A 13 -6.55 -0.69 -9.12
C LEU A 13 -6.83 0.76 -8.72
N ALA A 14 -7.56 1.49 -9.54
CA ALA A 14 -8.12 2.79 -9.19
C ALA A 14 -9.63 2.67 -9.06
N ILE A 15 -10.19 3.27 -8.01
CA ILE A 15 -11.63 3.36 -7.78
C ILE A 15 -12.07 4.81 -7.93
N VAL A 16 -13.29 5.01 -8.42
CA VAL A 16 -13.86 6.35 -8.61
C VAL A 16 -14.51 6.82 -7.31
N LEU A 17 -14.15 8.01 -6.87
CA LEU A 17 -14.81 8.77 -5.80
C LEU A 17 -15.48 10.02 -6.39
N ASP A 18 -16.30 10.70 -5.59
CA ASP A 18 -16.98 11.92 -6.02
C ASP A 18 -16.00 13.06 -6.42
N ASP A 19 -14.82 13.10 -5.79
CA ASP A 19 -13.82 14.18 -5.98
C ASP A 19 -12.54 13.76 -6.74
N GLY A 20 -12.54 12.59 -7.37
CA GLY A 20 -11.43 12.06 -8.17
C GLY A 20 -11.25 10.54 -8.03
N GLU A 21 -10.12 10.01 -8.47
CA GLU A 21 -9.82 8.58 -8.32
C GLU A 21 -8.94 8.32 -7.09
N ALA A 22 -9.10 7.13 -6.53
CA ALA A 22 -8.33 6.66 -5.38
C ALA A 22 -7.73 5.27 -5.61
N ILE A 23 -6.52 5.05 -5.08
CA ILE A 23 -5.96 3.70 -4.97
C ILE A 23 -6.40 3.08 -3.64
N PRO A 24 -7.11 1.93 -3.63
CA PRO A 24 -7.43 1.23 -2.39
C PRO A 24 -6.18 0.54 -1.83
N VAL A 25 -5.86 0.85 -0.57
CA VAL A 25 -4.71 0.31 0.18
C VAL A 25 -5.23 -0.38 1.43
N PHE A 26 -4.92 -1.65 1.60
CA PHE A 26 -5.44 -2.49 2.67
C PHE A 26 -4.35 -2.90 3.67
N SER A 27 -4.80 -3.17 4.88
CA SER A 27 -3.95 -3.64 5.97
C SER A 27 -3.74 -5.17 5.93
N SER A 28 -4.67 -5.88 5.29
CA SER A 28 -4.65 -7.35 5.19
C SER A 28 -5.11 -7.86 3.82
N VAL A 29 -4.72 -9.11 3.51
CA VAL A 29 -5.14 -9.80 2.28
C VAL A 29 -6.63 -10.13 2.29
N GLU A 30 -7.18 -10.43 3.48
CA GLU A 30 -8.61 -10.74 3.66
C GLU A 30 -9.47 -9.54 3.25
N GLU A 31 -9.19 -8.36 3.81
CA GLU A 31 -9.89 -7.10 3.48
C GLU A 31 -9.82 -6.80 1.98
N ALA A 32 -8.63 -6.94 1.38
CA ALA A 32 -8.45 -6.70 -0.05
C ALA A 32 -9.26 -7.69 -0.90
N ARG A 33 -9.30 -8.97 -0.51
CA ARG A 33 -10.07 -9.99 -1.23
C ARG A 33 -11.57 -9.70 -1.13
N GLU A 34 -12.08 -9.45 0.07
CA GLU A 34 -13.50 -9.13 0.29
C GLU A 34 -13.92 -7.90 -0.52
N PHE A 35 -13.08 -6.86 -0.53
CA PHE A 35 -13.33 -5.67 -1.34
C PHE A 35 -13.40 -6.01 -2.84
N LEU A 36 -12.38 -6.68 -3.38
CA LEU A 36 -12.31 -7.00 -4.81
C LEU A 36 -13.47 -7.92 -5.25
N GLU A 37 -13.87 -8.87 -4.41
CA GLU A 37 -15.00 -9.75 -4.70
C GLU A 37 -16.35 -8.99 -4.69
N SER A 38 -16.44 -7.89 -3.93
CA SER A 38 -17.63 -7.05 -3.88
C SER A 38 -17.80 -6.13 -5.09
N THR A 39 -16.72 -5.77 -5.79
CA THR A 39 -16.71 -4.88 -6.98
C THR A 39 -17.25 -5.55 -8.26
N GLY A 40 -17.80 -6.77 -8.16
CA GLY A 40 -18.42 -7.48 -9.28
C GLY A 40 -17.42 -7.87 -10.37
N ASP A 41 -17.78 -7.62 -11.65
CA ASP A 41 -16.93 -7.99 -12.79
C ASP A 41 -15.63 -7.17 -12.86
N PHE A 42 -15.59 -5.96 -12.30
CA PHE A 42 -14.39 -5.12 -12.29
C PHE A 42 -13.27 -5.72 -11.43
N GLY A 43 -13.60 -6.39 -10.33
CA GLY A 43 -12.61 -6.99 -9.42
C GLY A 43 -12.02 -8.33 -9.92
N ARG A 44 -12.63 -8.97 -10.94
CA ARG A 44 -12.24 -10.32 -11.38
C ARG A 44 -10.85 -10.42 -11.98
N ASP A 45 -10.36 -9.33 -12.58
CA ASP A 45 -9.02 -9.26 -13.17
C ASP A 45 -7.95 -8.81 -12.17
N TRP A 46 -8.36 -8.53 -10.92
CA TRP A 46 -7.50 -8.03 -9.86
C TRP A 46 -7.34 -9.04 -8.74
N ARG A 47 -6.17 -9.02 -8.11
CA ARG A 47 -5.84 -9.85 -6.96
C ARG A 47 -5.19 -9.01 -5.87
N PRO A 48 -5.33 -9.41 -4.59
CA PRO A 48 -4.52 -8.83 -3.52
C PRO A 48 -3.03 -9.01 -3.84
N LEU A 49 -2.31 -7.90 -3.90
CA LEU A 49 -0.88 -7.85 -4.12
C LEU A 49 -0.22 -7.26 -2.89
N GLU A 50 0.66 -8.04 -2.26
CA GLU A 50 1.50 -7.54 -1.18
C GLU A 50 2.69 -6.77 -1.74
N VAL A 51 2.87 -5.55 -1.24
CA VAL A 51 3.96 -4.65 -1.61
C VAL A 51 4.64 -4.07 -0.36
N SER A 52 5.93 -3.79 -0.47
CA SER A 52 6.68 -3.04 0.53
C SER A 52 6.29 -1.54 0.53
N ALA A 53 6.68 -0.82 1.58
CA ALA A 53 6.49 0.63 1.65
C ALA A 53 7.20 1.39 0.52
N GLY A 54 8.41 0.94 0.15
CA GLY A 54 9.15 1.56 -0.95
C GLY A 54 8.51 1.32 -2.31
N GLU A 55 8.03 0.10 -2.55
CA GLU A 55 7.32 -0.25 -3.79
C GLU A 55 6.01 0.51 -3.91
N LEU A 56 5.17 0.53 -2.87
CA LEU A 56 3.93 1.29 -2.92
C LEU A 56 4.18 2.78 -3.16
N ALA A 57 5.15 3.38 -2.47
CA ALA A 57 5.50 4.78 -2.71
C ALA A 57 5.90 5.04 -4.18
N ALA A 58 6.72 4.15 -4.76
CA ALA A 58 7.08 4.26 -6.17
C ALA A 58 5.87 4.11 -7.09
N MET A 59 5.00 3.12 -6.85
CA MET A 59 3.81 2.91 -7.68
C MET A 59 2.84 4.09 -7.59
N LEU A 60 2.63 4.65 -6.39
CA LEU A 60 1.78 5.83 -6.18
C LEU A 60 2.33 7.03 -6.96
N GLU A 61 3.63 7.30 -6.95
CA GLU A 61 4.23 8.44 -7.66
C GLU A 61 4.03 8.38 -9.19
N HIS A 62 3.92 7.18 -9.76
CA HIS A 62 3.76 6.98 -11.22
C HIS A 62 2.30 7.03 -11.69
N GLN A 63 1.33 7.28 -10.79
CA GLN A 63 -0.06 7.45 -11.17
C GLN A 63 -0.29 8.80 -11.89
N GLY A 64 -1.26 8.82 -12.80
CA GLY A 64 -1.69 10.04 -13.49
C GLY A 64 -2.42 11.03 -12.57
N GLU A 65 -2.65 12.25 -13.05
CA GLU A 65 -3.25 13.36 -12.28
C GLU A 65 -4.70 13.11 -11.83
N GLU A 66 -5.41 12.17 -12.48
CA GLU A 66 -6.77 11.75 -12.10
C GLU A 66 -6.78 11.00 -10.74
N VAL A 67 -5.69 10.30 -10.42
CA VAL A 67 -5.53 9.56 -9.17
C VAL A 67 -4.98 10.49 -8.09
N ARG A 68 -5.90 11.11 -7.36
CA ARG A 68 -5.57 12.10 -6.32
C ARG A 68 -5.41 11.47 -4.94
N TYR A 69 -6.09 10.36 -4.69
CA TYR A 69 -6.23 9.83 -3.35
C TYR A 69 -5.71 8.40 -3.20
N ALA A 70 -5.49 8.01 -1.95
CA ALA A 70 -5.42 6.64 -1.51
C ALA A 70 -6.52 6.39 -0.49
N ALA A 71 -7.35 5.37 -0.74
CA ALA A 71 -8.41 4.94 0.15
C ALA A 71 -7.87 3.89 1.13
N LEU A 72 -7.96 4.15 2.43
CA LEU A 72 -7.38 3.30 3.47
C LEU A 72 -8.39 2.28 4.00
N SER A 73 -8.19 1.01 3.66
CA SER A 73 -9.08 -0.12 3.92
C SER A 73 -10.54 0.25 3.66
N PRO A 74 -10.90 0.62 2.42
CA PRO A 74 -12.29 0.91 2.08
C PRO A 74 -13.17 -0.31 2.36
N PRO A 75 -14.41 -0.12 2.82
CA PRO A 75 -15.33 -1.22 3.04
C PRO A 75 -15.74 -1.84 1.68
N PRO A 76 -16.17 -3.12 1.66
CA PRO A 76 -16.77 -3.74 0.49
C PRO A 76 -17.95 -2.93 -0.06
N GLU A 77 -18.10 -2.86 -1.38
CA GLU A 77 -19.19 -2.13 -2.06
C GLU A 77 -20.58 -2.69 -1.71
N SER A 78 -20.66 -3.96 -1.31
CA SER A 78 -21.90 -4.64 -0.94
C SER A 78 -22.47 -4.21 0.41
N TRP A 79 -21.77 -3.37 1.19
CA TRP A 79 -22.25 -2.90 2.49
C TRP A 79 -23.30 -1.78 2.35
N GLU A 80 -24.49 -1.98 2.91
CA GLU A 80 -25.57 -0.97 2.91
C GLU A 80 -25.24 0.20 3.86
N GLY A 81 -25.37 1.44 3.38
CA GLY A 81 -25.26 2.65 4.23
C GLY A 81 -24.51 3.84 3.64
N GLY A 82 -23.90 3.70 2.46
CA GLY A 82 -23.02 4.72 1.90
C GLY A 82 -21.57 4.58 2.44
N MET A 83 -20.60 4.89 1.59
CA MET A 83 -19.21 4.54 1.80
C MET A 83 -18.44 5.68 2.52
N GLU A 84 -18.35 5.63 3.86
CA GLU A 84 -17.41 6.53 4.56
C GLU A 84 -15.98 5.97 4.42
N VAL A 85 -15.30 6.41 3.36
CA VAL A 85 -13.91 6.01 3.08
C VAL A 85 -12.96 7.02 3.68
N ARG A 86 -11.99 6.53 4.47
CA ARG A 86 -10.86 7.37 4.87
C ARG A 86 -9.90 7.48 3.70
N VAL A 87 -9.75 8.71 3.20
CA VAL A 87 -8.83 9.01 2.10
C VAL A 87 -7.64 9.84 2.59
N VAL A 88 -6.50 9.65 1.93
CA VAL A 88 -5.30 10.45 2.10
C VAL A 88 -4.83 10.89 0.72
N GLU A 89 -4.36 12.13 0.58
CA GLU A 89 -3.70 12.60 -0.64
C GLU A 89 -2.57 11.64 -1.05
N ARG A 90 -2.56 11.21 -2.30
CA ARG A 90 -1.64 10.20 -2.84
C ARG A 90 -0.18 10.60 -2.60
N GLU A 91 0.14 11.86 -2.86
CA GLU A 91 1.49 12.42 -2.72
C GLU A 91 1.93 12.45 -1.27
N LEU A 92 1.01 12.77 -0.35
CA LEU A 92 1.28 12.73 1.09
C LEU A 92 1.58 11.30 1.54
N LEU A 93 0.76 10.33 1.12
CA LEU A 93 1.00 8.92 1.46
C LEU A 93 2.35 8.44 0.90
N ALA A 94 2.65 8.73 -0.37
CA ALA A 94 3.93 8.37 -0.97
C ALA A 94 5.13 8.95 -0.20
N ALA A 95 5.05 10.23 0.20
CA ALA A 95 6.10 10.88 0.98
C ALA A 95 6.30 10.23 2.36
N LEU A 96 5.21 9.89 3.07
CA LEU A 96 5.27 9.23 4.38
C LEU A 96 5.88 7.82 4.27
N LEU A 97 5.47 7.05 3.26
CA LEU A 97 5.99 5.69 3.02
C LEU A 97 7.49 5.68 2.70
N ARG A 98 7.98 6.67 1.95
CA ARG A 98 9.43 6.82 1.71
C ARG A 98 10.20 7.06 2.99
N GLN A 99 9.72 7.94 3.87
CA GLN A 99 10.37 8.20 5.15
C GLN A 99 10.43 6.94 6.03
N GLN A 100 9.34 6.16 6.09
CA GLN A 100 9.34 4.90 6.81
C GLN A 100 10.37 3.90 6.26
N GLY A 101 10.43 3.76 4.92
CA GLY A 101 11.41 2.91 4.26
C GLY A 101 12.86 3.34 4.49
N GLU A 102 13.13 4.64 4.68
CA GLU A 102 14.45 5.16 5.04
C GLU A 102 14.81 4.94 6.51
N ALA A 103 13.85 5.13 7.41
CA ALA A 103 14.01 4.92 8.85
C ALA A 103 14.34 3.45 9.17
N GLY A 104 13.57 2.50 8.63
CA GLY A 104 13.83 1.07 8.82
C GLY A 104 15.22 0.65 8.32
N ARG A 105 15.62 1.15 7.14
CA ARG A 105 16.96 0.92 6.59
C ARG A 105 18.08 1.57 7.43
N ARG A 106 17.82 2.62 8.22
CA ARG A 106 18.81 3.21 9.15
C ARG A 106 18.97 2.38 10.42
N GLU A 107 17.88 1.85 10.96
CA GLU A 107 17.91 1.01 12.16
C GLU A 107 18.60 -0.34 11.90
N GLU A 108 18.31 -0.99 10.77
CA GLU A 108 18.99 -2.23 10.38
C GLU A 108 20.51 -2.06 10.26
N ARG A 109 20.96 -0.94 9.68
CA ARG A 109 22.40 -0.62 9.57
C ARG A 109 23.05 -0.43 10.93
N ARG A 110 22.37 0.23 11.88
CA ARG A 110 22.86 0.39 13.26
C ARG A 110 22.91 -0.96 14.01
N GLY A 111 21.88 -1.79 13.90
CA GLY A 111 21.85 -3.12 14.52
C GLY A 111 22.93 -4.07 13.97
N GLY A 112 23.20 -4.02 12.66
CA GLY A 112 24.27 -4.80 12.02
C GLY A 112 25.68 -4.39 12.47
N LEU A 113 25.92 -3.08 12.67
CA LEU A 113 27.16 -2.56 13.23
C LEU A 113 27.36 -3.03 14.68
N LEU A 114 26.33 -2.96 15.52
CA LEU A 114 26.38 -3.42 16.91
C LEU A 114 26.67 -4.93 17.01
N ARG A 115 26.05 -5.77 16.17
CA ARG A 115 26.36 -7.20 16.08
C ARG A 115 27.82 -7.47 15.69
N ARG A 116 28.40 -6.65 14.82
CA ARG A 116 29.81 -6.80 14.38
C ARG A 116 30.81 -6.39 15.47
N VAL A 117 30.47 -5.39 16.29
CA VAL A 117 31.29 -4.96 17.43
C VAL A 117 31.25 -6.00 18.55
N LEU A 118 30.06 -6.53 18.90
CA LEU A 118 29.94 -7.55 19.94
C LEU A 118 30.69 -8.85 19.61
N ARG A 119 30.74 -9.24 18.32
CA ARG A 119 31.54 -10.41 17.89
C ARG A 119 33.05 -10.21 18.09
N ARG A 120 33.55 -8.97 18.15
CA ARG A 120 34.98 -8.67 18.35
C ARG A 120 35.39 -8.73 19.82
N VAL A 121 34.46 -8.67 20.76
CA VAL A 121 34.76 -8.61 22.21
C VAL A 121 34.79 -10.00 22.88
N SER A 122 34.33 -11.06 22.20
CA SER A 122 34.31 -12.43 22.75
C SER A 122 35.52 -13.31 22.39
N GLY A 123 36.61 -12.72 21.92
CA GLY A 123 37.87 -13.43 21.64
C GLY A 123 39.03 -12.77 22.37
N GLY A 124 39.12 -13.01 23.67
CA GLY A 124 40.23 -12.60 24.54
C GLY A 124 40.41 -13.65 25.64
#